data_AF-A0A6B8J0W4-F1
#
_entry.id   AF-A0A6B8J0W4-F1
#
_cell.length_a   1.000
_cell.length_b   1.000
_cell.length_c   1.000
_cell.angle_alpha   90.00
_cell.angle_beta   90.00
_cell.angle_gamma   90.00
#
_symmetry.space_group_name_H-M   'P 1'
#
loop_
_entity.id
_entity.type
_entity.pdbx_description
1 polymer ?
#
loop_
_entity_poly.entity_id
_entity_poly.type
_entity_poly.pdbx_seq_one_letter_code
_entity_poly.pdbx_strand_id
1 'polypeptide(L)'
;MSIEAIGPIGLEQGQSLAASAPATPAADFSGWLASGVGHVEHSLDVAESGVRALTAGRDVPVHEVMIALEQARLDLSLATEVRNRLVEAYQELARIQL
;
A
#
# COMPACT_ATOMS: atom_id res chain seq x y z
N MET A 1 -1.87 -62.63 3.20
CA MET A 1 -3.34 -62.52 3.20
C MET A 1 -3.70 -61.05 3.14
N SER A 2 -3.95 -60.59 1.93
CA SER A 2 -4.47 -59.26 1.57
C SER A 2 -5.89 -59.09 2.11
N ILE A 3 -6.14 -57.97 2.80
CA ILE A 3 -7.50 -57.55 3.14
C ILE A 3 -7.64 -56.08 2.71
N GLU A 4 -8.20 -55.99 1.51
CA GLU A 4 -9.14 -55.02 0.94
C GLU A 4 -9.32 -53.63 1.56
N ALA A 5 -9.26 -52.63 0.68
CA ALA A 5 -9.76 -51.29 0.92
C ALA A 5 -11.30 -51.30 1.00
N ILE A 6 -11.83 -50.79 2.11
CA ILE A 6 -13.27 -50.62 2.30
C ILE A 6 -13.70 -49.36 1.52
N GLY A 7 -14.53 -49.57 0.49
CA GLY A 7 -15.16 -48.51 -0.30
C GLY A 7 -16.15 -47.66 0.51
N PRO A 8 -16.58 -46.51 -0.04
CA PRO A 8 -17.17 -45.42 0.71
C PRO A 8 -18.59 -45.76 1.20
N ILE A 9 -18.83 -45.51 2.49
CA ILE A 9 -20.13 -45.70 3.12
C ILE A 9 -20.87 -44.36 3.13
N GLY A 10 -22.02 -44.32 2.47
CA GLY A 10 -23.14 -43.43 2.80
C GLY A 10 -23.04 -41.98 2.35
N LEU A 11 -23.69 -41.67 1.22
CA LEU A 11 -24.14 -40.32 0.87
C LEU A 11 -25.32 -39.93 1.76
N GLU A 12 -25.08 -39.48 2.99
CA GLU A 12 -26.12 -38.89 3.84
C GLU A 12 -25.52 -37.71 4.63
N GLN A 13 -26.03 -36.51 4.34
CA GLN A 13 -25.79 -35.24 5.03
C GLN A 13 -24.51 -34.48 4.65
N GLY A 14 -24.68 -33.57 3.69
CA GLY A 14 -23.78 -32.45 3.43
C GLY A 14 -23.69 -31.50 4.63
N GLN A 15 -22.94 -31.91 5.66
CA GLN A 15 -22.33 -30.96 6.57
C GLN A 15 -21.11 -30.40 5.85
N SER A 16 -21.27 -29.14 5.44
CA SER A 16 -20.21 -28.24 5.02
C SER A 16 -18.99 -28.40 5.90
N LEU A 17 -18.00 -29.15 5.42
CA LEU A 17 -16.61 -29.08 5.87
C LEU A 17 -15.87 -28.04 5.01
N ALA A 18 -16.50 -26.89 4.76
CA ALA A 18 -15.73 -25.67 4.53
C ALA A 18 -15.32 -25.17 5.92
N ALA A 19 -14.26 -25.77 6.47
CA ALA A 19 -13.47 -25.10 7.48
C ALA A 19 -13.16 -23.71 6.91
N SER A 20 -13.70 -22.67 7.54
CA SER A 20 -13.28 -21.31 7.26
C SER A 20 -11.79 -21.27 7.54
N ALA A 21 -10.99 -21.38 6.47
CA ALA A 21 -9.61 -20.94 6.52
C ALA A 21 -9.65 -19.53 7.10
N PRO A 22 -8.81 -19.19 8.09
CA PRO A 22 -8.69 -17.81 8.51
C PRO A 22 -8.40 -17.03 7.25
N ALA A 23 -9.31 -16.13 6.88
CA ALA A 23 -9.07 -15.21 5.79
C ALA A 23 -7.78 -14.49 6.18
N THR A 24 -6.68 -14.82 5.51
CA THR A 24 -5.45 -14.04 5.58
C THR A 24 -5.91 -12.60 5.40
N PRO A 25 -5.63 -11.70 6.36
CA PRO A 25 -6.06 -10.32 6.23
C PRO A 25 -5.62 -9.86 4.86
N ALA A 26 -6.58 -9.53 3.99
CA ALA A 26 -6.24 -8.93 2.72
C ALA A 26 -5.35 -7.73 3.07
N ALA A 27 -4.12 -7.72 2.57
CA ALA A 27 -3.21 -6.63 2.85
C ALA A 27 -3.94 -5.31 2.59
N ASP A 28 -4.06 -4.46 3.60
CA ASP A 28 -4.87 -3.25 3.53
C ASP A 28 -4.14 -2.22 2.66
N PHE A 29 -4.34 -2.34 1.35
CA PHE A 29 -3.79 -1.43 0.37
C PHE A 29 -4.27 0.01 0.60
N SER A 30 -5.51 0.18 1.08
CA SER A 30 -6.06 1.51 1.36
C SER A 30 -5.36 2.17 2.54
N GLY A 31 -5.09 1.42 3.61
CA GLY A 31 -4.31 1.87 4.75
C GLY A 31 -2.85 2.17 4.38
N TRP A 32 -2.23 1.34 3.54
CA TRP A 32 -0.88 1.59 3.03
C TRP A 32 -0.84 2.87 2.18
N LEU A 33 -1.80 3.07 1.28
CA LEU A 33 -1.87 4.26 0.43
C LEU A 33 -2.12 5.54 1.26
N ALA A 34 -3.02 5.48 2.24
CA ALA A 34 -3.28 6.60 3.15
C ALA A 34 -2.03 6.98 3.95
N SER A 35 -1.29 5.97 4.44
CA SER A 35 -0.01 6.18 5.14
C SER A 35 1.04 6.80 4.21
N GLY A 36 1.09 6.37 2.95
CA GLY A 36 1.99 6.93 1.94
C GLY A 36 1.71 8.40 1.64
N VAL A 37 0.44 8.79 1.52
CA VAL A 37 0.05 10.21 1.36
C VAL A 37 0.48 11.03 2.58
N GLY A 38 0.25 10.52 3.80
CA GLY A 38 0.71 11.17 5.03
C GLY A 38 2.24 11.30 5.10
N HIS A 39 2.99 10.32 4.57
CA HIS A 39 4.44 10.39 4.49
C HIS A 39 4.90 11.52 3.56
N VAL A 40 4.27 11.66 2.39
CA VAL A 40 4.59 12.76 1.44
C VAL A 40 4.28 14.13 2.07
N GLU A 41 3.14 14.28 2.74
CA GLU A 41 2.78 15.50 3.45
C GLU A 41 3.83 15.86 4.51
N HIS A 42 4.24 14.87 5.32
CA HIS A 42 5.27 15.08 6.33
C HIS A 42 6.62 15.48 5.73
N SER A 43 7.04 14.82 4.64
CA SER A 43 8.29 15.12 3.93
C SER A 43 8.30 16.57 3.41
N LEU A 44 7.17 17.03 2.86
CA LEU A 44 6.99 18.41 2.41
C LEU A 44 7.05 19.42 3.56
N ASP A 45 6.40 19.16 4.70
CA ASP A 45 6.43 20.06 5.86
C ASP A 45 7.85 20.18 6.46
N VAL A 46 8.58 19.07 6.56
CA VAL A 46 9.97 19.08 7.02
C VAL A 46 10.84 19.93 6.09
N ALA A 47 10.74 19.72 4.76
CA ALA A 47 11.46 20.52 3.79
C ALA A 47 11.12 22.02 3.88
N GLU A 48 9.83 22.36 3.98
CA GLU A 48 9.37 23.75 4.06
C GLU A 48 9.82 24.42 5.37
N SER A 49 9.76 23.69 6.49
CA SER A 49 10.23 24.17 7.79
C SER A 49 11.73 24.48 7.75
N GLY A 50 12.54 23.62 7.12
CA GLY A 50 13.97 23.82 6.93
C GLY A 50 14.28 25.06 6.08
N VAL A 51 13.57 25.22 4.96
CA VAL A 51 13.71 26.40 4.09
C VAL A 51 13.33 27.69 4.82
N ARG A 52 12.21 27.68 5.56
CA ARG A 52 11.78 28.85 6.36
C ARG A 52 12.80 29.21 7.44
N ALA A 53 13.36 28.22 8.13
CA ALA A 53 14.36 28.45 9.16
C ALA A 53 15.68 28.99 8.58
N LEU A 54 16.12 28.44 7.44
CA LEU A 54 17.31 28.91 6.73
C LEU A 54 17.14 30.36 6.21
N THR A 55 16.02 30.66 5.58
CA THR A 55 15.72 32.01 5.07
C THR A 55 15.50 33.04 6.17
N ALA A 56 15.05 32.60 7.36
CA ALA A 56 14.97 33.43 8.55
C ALA A 56 16.34 33.69 9.22
N GLY A 57 17.43 33.16 8.67
CA GLY A 57 18.79 33.33 9.21
C GLY A 57 19.04 32.57 10.51
N ARG A 58 18.24 31.53 10.80
CA ARG A 58 18.52 30.63 11.93
C ARG A 58 19.74 29.78 11.60
N ASP A 59 20.46 29.36 12.63
CA ASP A 59 21.60 28.46 12.48
C ASP A 59 21.09 27.02 12.23
N VAL A 60 20.80 26.72 10.96
CA VAL A 60 20.35 25.41 10.48
C VAL A 60 21.36 24.89 9.47
N PRO A 61 21.76 23.61 9.54
CA PRO A 61 22.72 23.08 8.58
C PRO A 61 22.11 23.05 7.17
N VAL A 62 22.69 23.81 6.25
CA VAL A 62 22.18 23.94 4.87
C VAL A 62 22.04 22.59 4.17
N HIS A 63 23.00 21.68 4.39
CA HIS A 63 22.98 20.36 3.77
C HIS A 63 21.79 19.51 4.22
N GLU A 64 21.33 19.64 5.47
CA GLU A 64 20.14 18.93 5.96
C GLU A 64 18.88 19.45 5.28
N VAL A 65 18.76 20.77 5.09
CA VAL A 65 17.64 21.38 4.35
C VAL A 65 17.63 20.90 2.89
N MET A 66 18.80 20.82 2.25
CA MET A 66 18.91 20.31 0.89
C MET A 66 18.53 18.83 0.77
N ILE A 67 18.94 18.00 1.74
CA ILE A 67 18.55 16.59 1.81
C ILE A 67 17.03 16.47 1.98
N ALA A 68 16.43 17.23 2.90
CA ALA A 68 14.99 17.22 3.12
C ALA A 68 14.21 17.63 1.86
N LEU A 69 14.69 18.63 1.13
CA LEU A 69 14.09 19.06 -0.15
C LEU A 69 14.14 17.97 -1.22
N GLU A 70 15.28 17.28 -1.36
CA GLU A 70 15.41 16.21 -2.35
C GLU A 70 14.54 15.01 -1.97
N GLN A 71 14.48 14.65 -0.69
CA GLN A 71 13.61 13.61 -0.16
C GLN A 71 12.14 13.91 -0.53
N ALA A 72 11.66 15.12 -0.21
CA ALA A 72 10.30 15.54 -0.51
C ALA A 72 9.98 15.53 -2.02
N ARG A 73 10.95 15.91 -2.85
CA ARG A 73 10.85 15.83 -4.31
C ARG A 73 10.70 14.39 -4.80
N LEU A 74 11.50 13.47 -4.28
CA LEU A 74 11.43 12.05 -4.63
C LEU A 74 10.10 11.43 -4.18
N ASP A 75 9.67 11.72 -2.96
CA ASP A 75 8.40 11.23 -2.40
C ASP A 75 7.20 11.71 -3.23
N LEU A 76 7.18 12.99 -3.62
CA LEU A 76 6.14 13.54 -4.48
C LEU A 76 6.14 12.92 -5.88
N SER A 77 7.33 12.67 -6.44
CA SER A 77 7.47 12.02 -7.74
C SER A 77 6.89 10.61 -7.69
N LEU A 78 7.23 9.84 -6.64
CA LEU A 78 6.69 8.51 -6.41
C LEU A 78 5.16 8.54 -6.24
N ALA A 79 4.63 9.46 -5.44
CA ALA A 79 3.18 9.60 -5.25
C ALA A 79 2.45 9.91 -6.56
N THR A 80 3.07 10.72 -7.44
CA THR A 80 2.52 11.02 -8.76
C THR A 80 2.46 9.78 -9.65
N GLU A 81 3.52 8.97 -9.67
CA GLU A 81 3.55 7.71 -10.41
C GLU A 81 2.50 6.71 -9.91
N VAL A 82 2.38 6.56 -8.59
CA VAL A 82 1.34 5.70 -7.98
C VAL A 82 -0.06 6.20 -8.37
N ARG A 83 -0.31 7.51 -8.28
CA ARG A 83 -1.58 8.12 -8.70
C ARG A 83 -1.89 7.83 -10.17
N ASN A 84 -0.91 8.01 -11.06
CA ASN A 84 -1.09 7.76 -12.49
C ASN A 84 -1.45 6.29 -12.73
N ARG A 85 -0.71 5.36 -12.11
CA ARG A 85 -0.97 3.93 -12.25
C ARG A 85 -2.34 3.51 -11.73
N LEU A 86 -2.81 4.11 -10.63
CA LEU A 86 -4.14 3.86 -10.09
C LEU A 86 -5.24 4.35 -11.04
N VAL A 87 -5.07 5.55 -11.61
CA VAL A 87 -6.00 6.10 -12.59
C VAL A 87 -6.06 5.24 -13.84
N GLU A 88 -4.92 4.78 -14.36
CA GLU A 88 -4.86 3.85 -15.50
C GLU A 88 -5.54 2.51 -15.19
N ALA A 89 -5.27 1.92 -14.03
CA ALA A 89 -5.89 0.66 -13.63
C ALA A 89 -7.41 0.78 -13.54
N TYR A 90 -7.92 1.90 -13.03
CA TYR A 90 -9.34 2.20 -13.01
C TYR A 90 -9.91 2.34 -14.43
N GLN A 91 -9.24 3.06 -15.32
CA GLN A 91 -9.67 3.22 -16.71
C GLN A 91 -9.71 1.88 -17.46
N GLU A 92 -8.75 1.00 -17.22
CA GLU A 92 -8.71 -0.33 -17.85
C GLU A 92 -9.84 -1.23 -17.36
N LEU A 93 -10.11 -1.24 -16.05
CA LEU A 93 -11.25 -1.97 -15.48
C LEU A 93 -12.59 -1.48 -16.05
N ALA A 94 -12.74 -0.18 -16.27
CA ALA A 94 -13.93 0.39 -16.89
C ALA A 94 -14.07 0.01 -18.37
N ARG A 95 -12.95 -0.17 -19.09
CA ARG A 95 -12.93 -0.57 -20.51
C ARG A 95 -13.36 -2.02 -20.71
N ILE A 96 -12.97 -2.94 -19.82
CA ILE A 96 -13.33 -4.36 -19.91
C ILE A 96 -14.83 -4.61 -19.68
N GLN A 97 -15.49 -3.72 -18.93
CA GLN A 97 -16.91 -3.86 -18.57
C GLN A 97 -17.89 -3.27 -19.60
N LEU A 98 -17.39 -2.65 -20.68
CA LEU A 98 -18.18 -2.17 -21.81
C LEU A 98 -17.99 -3.08 -23.03
#